data_AF-A0A512BY45-F1
#
_entry.id   AF-A0A512BY45-F1
#
_cell.length_a   1.000
_cell.length_b   1.000
_cell.length_c   1.000
_cell.angle_alpha   90.00
_cell.angle_beta   90.00
_cell.angle_gamma   90.00
#
_symmetry.space_group_name_H-M   'P 1'
#
loop_
_entity.id
_entity.type
_entity.pdbx_description
1 polymer ?
#
loop_
_entity_poly.entity_id
_entity_poly.type
_entity_poly.pdbx_seq_one_letter_code
_entity_poly.pdbx_strand_id
1 'polypeptide(L)'
;MDKKQQAERIQKITRTIALRATELSPEDRSAFIQDEIAKVREAFRQTYEADERLTASAMAFVDKMDEWIQALVIALEMDGGEHRSA
;
A
#
# COMPACT_ATOMS: atom_id res chain seq x y z
N MET A 1 4.98 20.73 3.09
CA MET A 1 5.50 19.35 3.10
C MET A 1 6.39 19.22 1.88
N ASP A 2 7.66 18.86 2.05
CA ASP A 2 8.55 18.68 0.89
C ASP A 2 8.26 17.34 0.18
N LYS A 3 8.71 17.22 -1.08
CA LYS A 3 8.47 16.03 -1.91
C LYS A 3 9.09 14.76 -1.31
N LYS A 4 10.21 14.88 -0.59
CA LYS A 4 10.90 13.75 0.05
C LYS A 4 10.07 13.21 1.21
N GLN A 5 9.52 14.10 2.04
CA GLN A 5 8.65 13.73 3.15
C GLN A 5 7.35 13.07 2.67
N GLN A 6 6.82 13.48 1.52
CA GLN A 6 5.66 12.81 0.90
C GLN A 6 6.01 11.41 0.40
N ALA A 7 7.15 11.26 -0.28
CA ALA A 7 7.63 9.96 -0.74
C ALA A 7 7.87 9.00 0.44
N GLU A 8 8.52 9.47 1.51
CA GLU A 8 8.76 8.68 2.73
C GLU A 8 7.45 8.25 3.40
N ARG A 9 6.46 9.15 3.46
CA ARG A 9 5.14 8.83 4.01
C ARG A 9 4.46 7.73 3.20
N ILE A 10 4.48 7.82 1.88
CA ILE A 10 3.87 6.80 1.01
C ILE A 10 4.60 5.47 1.16
N GLN A 11 5.93 5.47 1.09
CA GLN A 11 6.73 4.26 1.27
C GLN A 11 6.42 3.58 2.61
N LYS A 12 6.27 4.37 3.68
CA LYS A 12 5.89 3.85 5.00
C LYS A 12 4.49 3.23 5.01
N ILE A 13 3.51 3.83 4.35
CA ILE A 13 2.14 3.29 4.23
C ILE A 13 2.18 1.95 3.50
N THR A 14 2.75 1.91 2.29
CA THR A 14 2.88 0.69 1.46
C THR A 14 3.56 -0.43 2.24
N ARG A 15 4.70 -0.14 2.89
CA ARG A 15 5.44 -1.13 3.68
C ARG A 15 4.65 -1.64 4.88
N THR A 16 3.94 -0.76 5.58
CA THR A 16 3.13 -1.15 6.75
C THR A 16 2.00 -2.09 6.34
N ILE A 17 1.31 -1.80 5.24
CA ILE A 17 0.23 -2.67 4.74
C ILE A 17 0.80 -4.03 4.33
N ALA A 18 1.90 -4.05 3.57
CA ALA A 18 2.52 -5.30 3.14
C ALA A 18 2.97 -6.18 4.32
N LEU A 19 3.62 -5.60 5.34
CA LEU A 19 4.02 -6.33 6.53
C LEU A 19 2.81 -6.94 7.26
N ARG A 20 1.76 -6.16 7.48
CA ARG A 20 0.54 -6.67 8.14
C ARG A 20 -0.16 -7.74 7.31
N ALA A 21 -0.13 -7.64 5.99
CA ALA A 21 -0.65 -8.69 5.12
C ALA A 21 0.14 -10.00 5.28
N THR A 22 1.47 -9.95 5.42
CA THR A 22 2.26 -11.18 5.64
C THR A 22 1.96 -11.90 6.95
N GLU A 23 1.41 -11.21 7.95
CA GLU A 23 0.96 -11.80 9.22
C GLU A 23 -0.37 -12.55 9.08
N LEU A 24 -1.12 -12.34 8.00
CA LEU A 24 -2.40 -12.99 7.72
C LEU A 24 -2.23 -14.30 6.95
N SER A 25 -3.28 -15.12 6.99
CA SER A 25 -3.39 -16.30 6.12
C SER A 25 -3.37 -15.88 4.64
N PRO A 26 -2.85 -16.71 3.72
CA PRO A 26 -2.86 -16.39 2.29
C PRO A 26 -4.24 -16.03 1.74
N GLU A 27 -5.29 -16.65 2.29
CA GLU A 27 -6.69 -16.50 1.89
C GLU A 27 -7.26 -15.11 2.25
N ASP A 28 -6.84 -14.56 3.40
CA ASP A 28 -7.36 -13.28 3.93
C ASP A 28 -6.61 -12.05 3.39
N ARG A 29 -5.40 -12.24 2.85
CA ARG A 29 -4.50 -11.15 2.45
C ARG A 29 -5.09 -10.21 1.41
N SER A 30 -5.70 -10.77 0.39
CA SER A 30 -6.23 -9.97 -0.72
C SER A 30 -7.34 -9.04 -0.23
N ALA A 31 -8.27 -9.57 0.59
CA ALA A 31 -9.34 -8.79 1.20
C ALA A 31 -8.76 -7.69 2.11
N PHE A 32 -7.77 -8.02 2.95
CA PHE A 32 -7.11 -7.04 3.81
C PHE A 32 -6.43 -5.90 3.02
N ILE A 33 -5.69 -6.23 1.96
CA ILE A 33 -5.01 -5.23 1.13
C ILE A 33 -6.04 -4.31 0.45
N GLN A 34 -7.12 -4.87 -0.07
CA GLN A 34 -8.21 -4.10 -0.69
C GLN A 34 -8.87 -3.13 0.31
N ASP A 35 -9.13 -3.59 1.53
CA ASP A 35 -9.69 -2.76 2.60
C ASP A 35 -8.77 -1.61 3.00
N GLU A 36 -7.46 -1.86 3.13
CA GLU A 36 -6.49 -0.81 3.44
C GLU A 36 -6.33 0.18 2.28
N ILE A 37 -6.31 -0.29 1.03
CA ILE A 37 -6.30 0.57 -0.16
C ILE A 37 -7.57 1.43 -0.23
N ALA A 38 -8.74 0.89 0.10
CA ALA A 38 -9.98 1.66 0.15
C ALA A 38 -9.90 2.82 1.15
N LYS A 39 -9.31 2.58 2.34
CA LYS A 39 -9.07 3.63 3.35
C LYS A 39 -8.11 4.70 2.83
N VAL A 40 -7.02 4.30 2.17
CA VAL A 40 -6.06 5.25 1.57
C VAL A 40 -6.73 6.06 0.47
N ARG A 41 -7.51 5.41 -0.41
CA ARG A 41 -8.26 6.06 -1.48
C ARG A 41 -9.19 7.12 -0.94
N GLU A 42 -9.95 6.79 0.11
CA GLU A 42 -10.86 7.74 0.74
C GLU A 42 -10.13 8.94 1.35
N ALA A 43 -9.02 8.70 2.06
CA ALA A 43 -8.23 9.78 2.64
C ALA A 43 -7.65 10.72 1.57
N PHE A 44 -7.19 10.18 0.44
CA PHE A 44 -6.70 10.98 -0.68
C PHE A 44 -7.83 11.75 -1.37
N ARG A 45 -9.00 11.12 -1.55
CA ARG A 45 -10.19 11.78 -2.10
C ARG A 45 -10.59 13.00 -1.28
N GLN A 46 -10.70 12.85 0.05
CA GLN A 46 -11.01 13.96 0.96
C GLN A 46 -9.94 15.06 0.94
N THR A 47 -8.67 14.68 0.77
CA THR A 47 -7.55 15.64 0.74
C THR A 47 -7.59 16.53 -0.51
N TYR A 48 -8.00 15.99 -1.65
CA TYR A 48 -7.95 16.66 -2.95
C TYR A 48 -9.33 17.00 -3.51
N GLU A 49 -10.41 16.83 -2.74
CA GLU A 49 -11.80 16.98 -3.19
C GLU A 49 -12.08 18.33 -3.89
N ALA A 50 -11.41 19.40 -3.44
CA ALA A 50 -11.56 20.73 -4.02
C ALA A 50 -10.94 20.89 -5.44
N ASP A 51 -10.13 19.94 -5.90
CA ASP A 51 -9.49 19.94 -7.22
C ASP A 51 -9.66 18.56 -7.89
N GLU A 52 -10.53 18.52 -8.90
CA GLU A 52 -10.84 17.29 -9.64
C GLU A 52 -9.62 16.69 -10.36
N ARG A 53 -8.68 17.52 -10.84
CA ARG A 53 -7.48 17.03 -11.53
C ARG A 53 -6.50 16.39 -10.55
N LEU A 54 -6.35 16.99 -9.37
CA LEU A 54 -5.56 16.40 -8.30
C LEU A 54 -6.22 15.14 -7.74
N THR A 55 -7.54 15.12 -7.62
CA THR A 55 -8.30 13.91 -7.24
C THR A 55 -8.06 12.78 -8.23
N ALA A 56 -8.21 13.01 -9.53
CA ALA A 56 -7.95 11.99 -10.56
C ALA A 56 -6.50 11.47 -10.51
N SER A 57 -5.53 12.38 -10.35
CA SER A 57 -4.10 12.02 -10.23
C SER A 57 -3.84 11.20 -8.96
N ALA A 58 -4.49 11.55 -7.85
CA ALA A 58 -4.40 10.83 -6.59
C ALA A 58 -5.01 9.42 -6.69
N MET A 59 -6.15 9.24 -7.38
CA MET A 59 -6.75 7.92 -7.55
C MET A 59 -5.83 7.00 -8.37
N ALA A 60 -5.29 7.50 -9.49
CA ALA A 60 -4.33 6.74 -10.31
C ALA A 60 -3.05 6.39 -9.54
N PHE A 61 -2.65 7.24 -8.59
CA PHE A 61 -1.54 6.96 -7.70
C PHE A 61 -1.84 5.84 -6.70
N VAL A 62 -3.03 5.86 -6.09
CA VAL A 62 -3.48 4.81 -5.16
C VAL A 62 -3.61 3.46 -5.87
N ASP A 63 -4.04 3.44 -7.14
CA ASP A 63 -4.08 2.21 -7.94
C ASP A 63 -2.68 1.57 -8.08
N LYS A 64 -1.63 2.39 -8.29
CA LYS A 64 -0.24 1.90 -8.29
C LYS A 64 0.23 1.42 -6.93
N MET A 65 -0.29 1.98 -5.85
CA MET A 65 0.06 1.52 -4.50
C MET A 65 -0.40 0.08 -4.26
N ASP A 66 -1.55 -0.33 -4.80
CA ASP A 66 -2.02 -1.72 -4.71
C ASP A 66 -1.00 -2.69 -5.35
N GLU A 67 -0.58 -2.41 -6.58
CA GLU A 67 0.44 -3.19 -7.29
C GLU A 67 1.76 -3.28 -6.48
N TRP A 68 2.20 -2.16 -5.90
CA TRP A 68 3.42 -2.13 -5.09
C TRP A 68 3.30 -2.91 -3.78
N ILE A 69 2.13 -2.87 -3.13
CA ILE A 69 1.89 -3.64 -1.91
C ILE A 69 1.92 -5.13 -2.23
N GLN A 70 1.24 -5.57 -3.29
CA GLN A 70 1.23 -6.98 -3.69
C GLN A 70 2.64 -7.49 -4.02
N ALA A 71 3.40 -6.73 -4.82
CA ALA A 71 4.79 -7.07 -5.13
C ALA A 71 5.66 -7.14 -3.86
N LEU A 72 5.46 -6.23 -2.91
CA LEU A 72 6.21 -6.20 -1.66
C LEU A 72 5.85 -7.37 -0.73
N VAL A 73 4.58 -7.79 -0.69
CA VAL A 73 4.16 -9.00 0.04
C VAL A 73 4.90 -10.22 -0.50
N ILE A 74 4.90 -10.42 -1.82
CA ILE A 74 5.61 -11.53 -2.47
C ILE A 74 7.11 -11.50 -2.12
N ALA A 75 7.74 -10.32 -2.21
CA ALA A 75 9.16 -10.18 -1.88
C ALA A 75 9.46 -10.53 -0.41
N LEU A 76 8.61 -10.08 0.53
CA LEU A 76 8.77 -10.37 1.96
C LEU A 76 8.57 -11.85 2.27
N GLU A 77 7.72 -12.55 1.53
CA GLU A 77 7.52 -14.00 1.67
C GLU A 77 8.72 -14.79 1.19
N MET A 78 9.33 -14.38 0.08
CA MET A 78 10.54 -15.00 -0.45
C MET A 78 11.72 -14.81 0.51
N ASP A 79 11.89 -13.60 1.05
CA ASP A 79 12.97 -13.26 1.99
C ASP A 79 12.78 -13.95 3.36
N GLY A 80 11.53 -14.06 3.83
CA GLY A 80 11.17 -14.79 5.05
C GLY A 80 11.23 -16.32 4.95
N GLY A 81 11.28 -16.87 3.73
CA GLY A 81 11.37 -18.30 3.45
C GLY A 81 12.77 -18.89 3.57
N GLU A 82 13.82 -18.10 3.28
CA GLU A 82 15.22 -18.57 3.35
C GLU A 82 15.72 -18.79 4.78
N HIS A 83 15.10 -18.15 5.79
CA HIS A 83 15.49 -18.29 7.20
C HIS A 83 14.72 -19.38 7.97
N ARG A 84 13.74 -20.07 7.36
CA ARG A 84 12.98 -21.16 8.03
C ARG A 84 13.46 -22.58 7.66
N SER A 85 14.54 -22.71 6.90
CA SER A 85 15.10 -24.01 6.49
C SER A 85 16.49 -24.30 7.07
N ALA A 86 16.83 -23.75 8.24
CA ALA A 86 18.05 -24.04 8.98
C ALA A 86 17.78 -24.87 10.23
#